data_AF-A0A444YCQ8-F1
#
_entry.id   AF-A0A444YCQ8-F1
#
_cell.length_a   1.000
_cell.length_b   1.000
_cell.length_c   1.000
_cell.angle_alpha   90.00
_cell.angle_beta   90.00
_cell.angle_gamma   90.00
#
_symmetry.space_group_name_H-M   'P 1'
#
loop_
_entity.id
_entity.type
_entity.pdbx_description
1 polymer ?
#
loop_
_entity_poly.entity_id
_entity_poly.type
_entity_poly.pdbx_seq_one_letter_code
_entity_poly.pdbx_strand_id
1 'polypeptide(L)'
;MIIFSCRSSRTSSIIISSPLVVNSFLGILSSIEILVILLFILFLAWTYYARISNDFKKLLPDKSLKLNLWQLKYLRIATRFGLLAEACLALLLLPVLRGLALFRILGIQFEASVRYHTWLGTAMIFFAAIHGASTCFVWGVSHHIQKEIWKWQSTGRIYLAGAITLVTGLVIYVTSLPQIRRMKFEIFYYTHHLYTIFLVFFLFHGGDRHFYTVFGGLFLFSLDKLLRVIQSSPRTCMVSARTFPSKAVEIILPKDPWLKYMPTSVIFMKIPAISHLQWHSFSIISSSRAENQTMSVIIKSEGWWTNSLYDLIQAEIEKGADKRKGIPVAIEGPYGPASLDFLKYDSLLLVAGGSGITPFLSILEELNSSSSKSRYPSRIHLVYVIKKAQDFCLLHPISHLLVNHSTENCHLNLKLFVTQETQAGVGIKELLNEFSKVRTLQLDTVCANYAVHGPESPSCMAAIVGMSSIIFLIFLICFNHVIIPSGKHSNSSKQKAPSWIVDLLLIAAFVLALACNGLVAILLRWRRLKKGIQPISEKDMKPLDLSSAEIRNALEEHEVHFGGRPNFEDIFGMFQEETCGSNIGVLVCGPESMKESVAAACRKESNCFKFGGGKRTEPCFAFHSLNFTL
;
A
#
# COMPACT_ATOMS: atom_id res chain seq x y z
N MET A 1 -19.83 21.55 25.01
CA MET A 1 -19.01 22.51 25.77
C MET A 1 -18.13 21.77 26.75
N ILE A 2 -16.99 21.24 26.29
CA ILE A 2 -15.78 20.96 27.11
C ILE A 2 -14.62 21.17 26.13
N ILE A 3 -14.16 22.42 26.03
CA ILE A 3 -12.94 22.81 25.32
C ILE A 3 -12.01 23.35 26.40
N PHE A 4 -11.26 22.48 27.08
CA PHE A 4 -10.05 22.88 27.79
C PHE A 4 -9.11 21.67 27.88
N SER A 5 -7.82 21.91 27.60
CA SER A 5 -6.69 20.96 27.60
C SER A 5 -6.42 20.15 26.30
N CYS A 6 -6.22 20.84 25.16
CA CYS A 6 -5.76 20.19 23.91
C CYS A 6 -4.40 20.73 23.39
N ARG A 7 -3.67 21.57 24.15
CA ARG A 7 -2.38 22.14 23.71
C ARG A 7 -1.15 21.36 24.20
N SER A 8 -1.20 20.72 25.37
CA SER A 8 -0.06 19.95 25.92
C SER A 8 0.09 18.55 25.27
N SER A 9 -1.02 17.88 24.95
CA SER A 9 -1.02 16.55 24.29
C SER A 9 -0.58 16.56 22.83
N ARG A 10 -0.56 17.75 22.17
CA ARG A 10 -0.10 17.90 20.79
C ARG A 10 1.42 17.73 20.65
N THR A 11 2.19 18.11 21.67
CA THR A 11 3.66 18.05 21.59
C THR A 11 4.25 16.68 21.91
N SER A 12 3.57 15.87 22.72
CA SER A 12 4.01 14.50 23.00
C SER A 12 3.81 13.56 21.81
N SER A 13 2.75 13.73 21.00
CA SER A 13 2.53 12.91 19.80
C SER A 13 3.51 13.22 18.65
N ILE A 14 3.99 14.46 18.55
CA ILE A 14 4.96 14.88 17.51
C ILE A 14 6.36 14.29 17.80
N ILE A 15 6.82 14.28 19.05
CA ILE A 15 8.11 13.69 19.44
C ILE A 15 8.13 12.16 19.23
N ILE A 16 6.97 11.51 19.30
CA ILE A 16 6.85 10.06 19.12
C ILE A 16 6.80 9.66 17.63
N SER A 17 6.33 10.56 16.76
CA SER A 17 6.23 10.36 15.31
C SER A 17 7.45 10.86 14.52
N SER A 18 8.36 11.60 15.15
CA SER A 18 9.59 12.04 14.50
C SER A 18 10.49 10.86 14.09
N PRO A 19 11.14 10.92 12.92
CA PRO A 19 12.03 9.87 12.44
C PRO A 19 13.26 9.74 13.38
N LEU A 20 13.37 8.60 14.06
CA LEU A 20 14.48 8.34 15.00
C LEU A 20 15.69 7.75 14.27
N VAL A 21 15.42 6.82 13.35
CA VAL A 21 16.43 6.17 12.50
C VAL A 21 16.11 6.51 11.05
N VAL A 22 17.10 7.10 10.38
CA VAL A 22 17.13 7.29 8.93
C VAL A 22 18.33 6.48 8.45
N ASN A 23 18.07 5.35 7.81
CA ASN A 23 19.11 4.48 7.29
C ASN A 23 18.65 3.90 5.95
N SER A 24 19.52 3.95 4.93
CA SER A 24 19.23 3.46 3.59
C SER A 24 18.85 1.98 3.51
N PHE A 25 19.20 1.17 4.51
CA PHE A 25 18.81 -0.25 4.59
C PHE A 25 17.51 -0.50 5.36
N LEU A 26 17.25 0.24 6.43
CA LEU A 26 16.09 0.04 7.32
C LEU A 26 14.91 0.97 6.98
N GLY A 27 15.15 1.98 6.14
CA GLY A 27 14.24 3.07 5.85
C GLY A 27 14.12 4.04 7.03
N ILE A 28 13.05 4.82 7.00
CA ILE A 28 12.72 5.81 8.03
C ILE A 28 11.83 5.12 9.08
N LEU A 29 12.31 5.03 10.32
CA LEU A 29 11.59 4.37 11.42
C LEU A 29 11.25 5.34 12.54
N SER A 30 10.00 5.26 13.02
CA SER A 30 9.54 5.93 14.23
C SER A 30 9.91 5.15 15.50
N SER A 31 9.87 5.81 16.66
CA SER A 31 10.16 5.19 17.95
C SER A 31 9.20 4.04 18.30
N ILE A 32 7.92 4.16 17.92
CA ILE A 32 6.91 3.11 18.14
C ILE A 32 7.24 1.88 17.30
N GLU A 33 7.59 2.07 16.03
CA GLU A 33 7.92 0.95 15.14
C GLU A 33 9.13 0.19 15.65
N ILE A 34 10.16 0.90 16.14
CA ILE A 34 11.35 0.28 16.74
C ILE A 34 10.96 -0.55 17.97
N LEU A 35 10.11 -0.02 18.86
CA LEU A 35 9.62 -0.75 20.03
C LEU A 35 8.85 -2.01 19.62
N VAL A 36 7.94 -1.91 18.65
CA VAL A 36 7.15 -3.05 18.16
C VAL A 36 8.05 -4.11 17.54
N ILE A 37 9.02 -3.71 16.70
CA ILE A 37 10.01 -4.63 16.10
C ILE A 37 10.83 -5.31 17.20
N LEU A 38 11.31 -4.57 18.19
CA LEU A 38 12.09 -5.11 19.31
C LEU A 38 11.27 -6.14 20.11
N LEU A 39 10.02 -5.80 20.47
CA LEU A 39 9.12 -6.71 21.18
C LEU A 39 8.85 -7.98 20.36
N PHE A 40 8.68 -7.85 19.05
CA PHE A 40 8.50 -9.00 18.16
C PHE A 40 9.75 -9.89 18.11
N ILE A 41 10.94 -9.30 17.99
CA ILE A 41 12.22 -10.05 18.03
C ILE A 41 12.39 -10.76 19.37
N LEU A 42 12.12 -10.07 20.49
CA LEU A 42 12.18 -10.67 21.83
C LEU A 42 11.18 -11.82 21.97
N PHE A 43 9.98 -11.68 21.43
CA PHE A 43 8.98 -12.76 21.39
C PHE A 43 9.48 -13.97 20.60
N LEU A 44 10.07 -13.77 19.40
CA LEU A 44 10.64 -14.86 18.61
C LEU A 44 11.82 -15.53 19.32
N ALA A 45 12.73 -14.75 19.92
CA ALA A 45 13.87 -15.27 20.66
C ALA A 45 13.44 -16.07 21.90
N TRP A 46 12.49 -15.54 22.67
CA TRP A 46 11.92 -16.21 23.85
C TRP A 46 11.23 -17.51 23.47
N THR A 47 10.36 -17.49 22.46
CA THR A 47 9.64 -18.70 22.02
C THR A 47 10.57 -19.77 21.48
N TYR A 48 11.63 -19.37 20.77
CA TYR A 48 12.69 -20.27 20.32
C TYR A 48 13.42 -20.92 21.50
N TYR A 49 13.93 -20.10 22.43
CA TYR A 49 14.65 -20.58 23.61
C TYR A 49 13.82 -21.50 24.48
N ALA A 50 12.60 -21.09 24.84
CA ALA A 50 11.69 -21.86 25.69
C ALA A 50 11.37 -23.23 25.07
N ARG A 51 11.12 -23.28 23.75
CA ARG A 51 10.81 -24.52 23.03
C ARG A 51 12.02 -25.46 22.94
N ILE A 52 13.21 -24.94 22.67
CA ILE A 52 14.45 -25.75 22.67
C ILE A 52 14.75 -26.29 24.05
N SER A 53 14.67 -25.46 25.09
CA SER A 53 14.90 -25.88 26.48
C SER A 53 13.97 -27.03 26.87
N ASN A 54 12.68 -26.92 26.52
CA ASN A 54 11.71 -27.98 26.75
C ASN A 54 11.98 -29.24 25.91
N ASP A 55 12.44 -29.12 24.66
CA ASP A 55 12.81 -30.27 23.84
C ASP A 55 13.99 -31.03 24.42
N PHE A 56 15.01 -30.32 24.88
CA PHE A 56 16.20 -30.95 25.47
C PHE A 56 15.87 -31.63 26.80
N LYS A 57 14.93 -31.08 27.59
CA LYS A 57 14.42 -31.73 28.81
C LYS A 57 13.61 -32.99 28.53
N LYS A 58 12.88 -33.04 27.40
CA LYS A 58 12.00 -34.16 27.02
C LYS A 58 12.62 -35.11 25.99
N LEU A 59 13.92 -35.00 25.75
CA LEU A 59 14.59 -35.71 24.67
C LEU A 59 14.76 -37.18 25.04
N LEU A 60 13.87 -38.03 24.54
CA LEU A 60 14.02 -39.49 24.58
C LEU A 60 14.60 -39.98 23.24
N PRO A 61 15.49 -40.97 23.22
CA PRO A 61 15.95 -41.60 21.99
C PRO A 61 14.74 -42.18 21.24
N ASP A 62 14.47 -41.65 20.04
CA ASP A 62 13.40 -42.17 19.19
C ASP A 62 13.90 -43.44 18.48
N LYS A 63 13.25 -44.58 18.72
CA LYS A 63 13.63 -45.86 18.11
C LYS A 63 13.35 -45.89 16.59
N SER A 64 12.52 -44.98 16.07
CA SER A 64 12.09 -44.97 14.67
C SER A 64 13.08 -44.28 13.72
N LEU A 65 13.71 -43.20 14.18
CA LEU A 65 14.76 -42.47 13.48
C LEU A 65 16.09 -42.89 14.10
N LYS A 66 16.83 -43.82 13.45
CA LYS A 66 18.16 -44.31 13.90
C LYS A 66 19.23 -43.20 13.89
N LEU A 67 19.03 -42.16 14.69
CA LEU A 67 19.88 -40.97 14.79
C LEU A 67 20.63 -40.97 16.12
N ASN A 68 21.88 -40.55 16.09
CA ASN A 68 22.67 -40.33 17.29
C ASN A 68 22.12 -39.14 18.10
N LEU A 69 22.44 -39.09 19.40
CA LEU A 69 21.91 -38.06 20.30
C LEU A 69 22.22 -36.63 19.81
N TRP A 70 23.41 -36.38 19.26
CA TRP A 70 23.77 -35.07 18.73
C TRP A 70 22.95 -34.71 17.49
N GLN A 71 22.72 -35.68 16.59
CA GLN A 71 21.90 -35.49 15.38
C GLN A 71 20.46 -35.19 15.75
N LEU A 72 19.92 -35.88 16.76
CA LEU A 72 18.58 -35.63 17.27
C LEU A 72 18.46 -34.23 17.89
N LYS A 73 19.44 -33.81 18.71
CA LYS A 73 19.48 -32.45 19.26
C LYS A 73 19.54 -31.39 18.16
N TYR A 74 20.40 -31.58 17.16
CA TYR A 74 20.54 -30.66 16.04
C TYR A 74 19.27 -30.60 15.18
N LEU A 75 18.63 -31.75 14.91
CA LEU A 75 17.35 -31.79 14.22
C LEU A 75 16.25 -31.05 14.98
N ARG A 76 16.22 -31.12 16.32
CA ARG A 76 15.27 -30.33 17.12
C ARG A 76 15.50 -28.83 16.94
N ILE A 77 16.76 -28.37 17.04
CA ILE A 77 17.13 -26.96 16.75
C ILE A 77 16.64 -26.56 15.35
N ALA A 78 16.94 -27.37 14.33
CA ALA A 78 16.50 -27.14 12.95
C ALA A 78 14.98 -27.01 12.84
N THR A 79 14.21 -27.90 13.47
CA THR A 79 12.73 -27.84 13.46
C THR A 79 12.17 -26.62 14.19
N ARG A 80 12.90 -26.05 15.16
CA ARG A 80 12.48 -24.80 15.84
C ARG A 80 12.63 -23.58 14.95
N PHE A 81 13.60 -23.56 14.02
CA PHE A 81 13.64 -22.54 12.97
C PHE A 81 12.42 -22.62 12.04
N GLY A 82 11.95 -23.82 11.70
CA GLY A 82 10.72 -23.99 10.91
C GLY A 82 9.48 -23.39 11.59
N LEU A 83 9.41 -23.46 12.92
CA LEU A 83 8.34 -22.83 13.71
C LEU A 83 8.44 -21.31 13.78
N LEU A 84 9.65 -20.74 13.73
CA LEU A 84 9.83 -19.29 13.59
C LEU A 84 9.36 -18.82 12.21
N ALA A 85 9.68 -19.59 11.15
CA ALA A 85 9.16 -19.33 9.81
C ALA A 85 7.62 -19.37 9.77
N GLU A 86 7.00 -20.35 10.45
CA GLU A 86 5.54 -20.46 10.59
C GLU A 86 4.93 -19.24 11.31
N ALA A 87 5.56 -18.76 12.39
CA ALA A 87 5.10 -17.57 13.09
C ALA A 87 5.12 -16.32 12.18
N CYS A 88 6.16 -16.17 11.36
CA CYS A 88 6.22 -15.11 10.35
C CYS A 88 5.12 -15.30 9.27
N LEU A 89 4.93 -16.53 8.79
CA LEU A 89 3.91 -16.85 7.78
C LEU A 89 2.48 -16.57 8.26
N ALA A 90 2.18 -16.85 9.54
CA ALA A 90 0.86 -16.59 10.12
C ALA A 90 0.48 -15.10 10.09
N LEU A 91 1.46 -14.20 10.16
CA LEU A 91 1.26 -12.76 10.10
C LEU A 91 1.48 -12.17 8.69
N LEU A 92 2.12 -12.93 7.77
CA LEU A 92 2.61 -12.44 6.49
C LEU A 92 1.54 -11.80 5.59
N LEU A 93 0.32 -12.35 5.62
CA LEU A 93 -0.78 -11.92 4.75
C LEU A 93 -1.60 -10.76 5.33
N LEU A 94 -1.47 -10.45 6.63
CA LEU A 94 -2.23 -9.39 7.28
C LEU A 94 -1.90 -7.99 6.72
N PRO A 95 -0.63 -7.60 6.51
CA PRO A 95 -0.29 -6.27 6.00
C PRO A 95 -0.72 -6.00 4.56
N VAL A 96 -1.14 -7.04 3.82
CA VAL A 96 -1.59 -6.92 2.41
C VAL A 96 -3.11 -7.00 2.24
N LEU A 97 -3.85 -6.96 3.34
CA LEU A 97 -5.32 -6.85 3.35
C LEU A 97 -5.70 -5.41 2.97
N ARG A 98 -6.11 -5.20 1.71
CA ARG A 98 -6.36 -3.85 1.16
C ARG A 98 -7.74 -3.32 1.53
N GLY A 99 -8.76 -4.17 1.42
CA GLY A 99 -10.15 -3.82 1.69
C GLY A 99 -10.54 -3.96 3.16
N LEU A 100 -9.98 -4.95 3.86
CA LEU A 100 -10.16 -5.12 5.29
C LEU A 100 -9.28 -4.09 6.01
N ALA A 101 -9.91 -3.03 6.50
CA ALA A 101 -9.33 -1.83 7.12
C ALA A 101 -8.50 -2.08 8.41
N LEU A 102 -7.90 -3.26 8.61
CA LEU A 102 -7.18 -3.65 9.82
C LEU A 102 -6.06 -2.67 10.16
N PHE A 103 -5.22 -2.32 9.19
CA PHE A 103 -4.14 -1.35 9.39
C PHE A 103 -4.66 0.09 9.42
N ARG A 104 -5.77 0.38 8.75
CA ARG A 104 -6.44 1.69 8.79
C ARG A 104 -6.98 2.01 10.19
N ILE A 105 -7.48 1.01 10.93
CA ILE A 105 -7.89 1.16 12.34
C ILE A 105 -6.69 1.55 13.22
N LEU A 106 -5.50 1.02 12.90
CA LEU A 106 -4.25 1.36 13.59
C LEU A 106 -3.66 2.70 13.12
N GLY A 107 -4.32 3.43 12.21
CA GLY A 107 -3.81 4.67 11.61
C GLY A 107 -2.67 4.46 10.61
N ILE A 108 -2.40 3.22 10.20
CA ILE A 108 -1.34 2.86 9.25
C ILE A 108 -1.94 2.78 7.85
N GLN A 109 -1.40 3.56 6.91
CA GLN A 109 -1.78 3.48 5.50
C GLN A 109 -1.33 2.17 4.86
N PHE A 110 -2.05 1.71 3.83
CA PHE A 110 -1.78 0.44 3.17
C PHE A 110 -0.36 0.38 2.58
N GLU A 111 0.09 1.47 1.99
CA GLU A 111 1.40 1.56 1.36
C GLU A 111 2.53 1.43 2.39
N ALA A 112 2.32 1.95 3.59
CA ALA A 112 3.22 1.75 4.72
C ALA A 112 3.16 0.30 5.24
N SER A 113 2.00 -0.37 5.20
CA SER A 113 1.86 -1.74 5.70
C SER A 113 2.57 -2.78 4.83
N VAL A 114 2.73 -2.54 3.52
CA VAL A 114 3.48 -3.43 2.61
C VAL A 114 4.95 -3.59 3.03
N ARG A 115 5.53 -2.61 3.73
CA ARG A 115 6.86 -2.74 4.33
C ARG A 115 6.92 -3.91 5.32
N TYR A 116 5.91 -4.06 6.17
CA TYR A 116 5.84 -5.17 7.13
C TYR A 116 5.70 -6.52 6.46
N HIS A 117 4.95 -6.61 5.36
CA HIS A 117 4.88 -7.83 4.54
C HIS A 117 6.27 -8.22 4.02
N THR A 118 7.04 -7.25 3.54
CA THR A 118 8.40 -7.47 3.01
C THR A 118 9.35 -7.97 4.11
N TRP A 119 9.29 -7.36 5.31
CA TRP A 119 10.11 -7.80 6.46
C TRP A 119 9.72 -9.20 6.95
N LEU A 120 8.43 -9.47 7.12
CA LEU A 120 7.94 -10.79 7.54
C LEU A 120 8.28 -11.88 6.51
N GLY A 121 8.17 -11.57 5.22
CA GLY A 121 8.51 -12.50 4.14
C GLY A 121 10.01 -12.81 4.11
N THR A 122 10.85 -11.80 4.32
CA THR A 122 12.31 -11.96 4.41
C THR A 122 12.69 -12.82 5.61
N ALA A 123 12.13 -12.53 6.79
CA ALA A 123 12.37 -13.31 8.00
C ALA A 123 11.87 -14.77 7.87
N MET A 124 10.69 -14.96 7.29
CA MET A 124 10.14 -16.29 7.01
C MET A 124 11.09 -17.13 6.15
N ILE A 125 11.55 -16.59 5.03
CA ILE A 125 12.44 -17.31 4.10
C ILE A 125 13.82 -17.57 4.72
N PHE A 126 14.35 -16.62 5.49
CA PHE A 126 15.59 -16.81 6.24
C PHE A 126 15.50 -18.01 7.20
N PHE A 127 14.46 -18.05 8.05
CA PHE A 127 14.27 -19.15 8.99
C PHE A 127 13.93 -20.47 8.28
N ALA A 128 13.15 -20.44 7.20
CA ALA A 128 12.83 -21.61 6.40
C ALA A 128 14.07 -22.19 5.71
N ALA A 129 14.98 -21.35 5.23
CA ALA A 129 16.24 -21.77 4.62
C ALA A 129 17.16 -22.45 5.65
N ILE A 130 17.31 -21.87 6.84
CA ILE A 130 18.07 -22.50 7.93
C ILE A 130 17.43 -23.84 8.31
N HIS A 131 16.10 -23.88 8.46
CA HIS A 131 15.37 -25.11 8.75
C HIS A 131 15.62 -26.20 7.69
N GLY A 132 15.46 -25.87 6.41
CA GLY A 132 15.65 -26.79 5.30
C GLY A 132 17.09 -27.26 5.17
N ALA A 133 18.06 -26.34 5.18
CA ALA A 133 19.48 -26.66 5.07
C ALA A 133 19.98 -27.52 6.24
N SER A 134 19.60 -27.17 7.48
CA SER A 134 19.97 -27.94 8.67
C SER A 134 19.33 -29.33 8.66
N THR A 135 18.10 -29.44 8.15
CA THR A 135 17.46 -30.74 7.93
C THR A 135 18.26 -31.52 6.89
N CYS A 136 18.47 -31.01 5.67
CA CYS A 136 19.27 -31.71 4.65
C CYS A 136 20.66 -32.16 5.15
N PHE A 137 21.33 -31.33 5.97
CA PHE A 137 22.62 -31.67 6.57
C PHE A 137 22.57 -32.93 7.44
N VAL A 138 21.60 -33.03 8.36
CA VAL A 138 21.44 -34.23 9.23
C VAL A 138 21.22 -35.48 8.40
N TRP A 139 20.41 -35.39 7.35
CA TRP A 139 20.07 -36.55 6.52
C TRP A 139 21.23 -36.95 5.60
N GLY A 140 22.03 -35.97 5.17
CA GLY A 140 23.27 -36.18 4.42
C GLY A 140 24.30 -36.94 5.26
N VAL A 141 24.57 -36.48 6.49
CA VAL A 141 25.52 -37.14 7.42
C VAL A 141 25.02 -38.53 7.82
N SER A 142 23.71 -38.75 7.90
CA SER A 142 23.15 -40.07 8.17
C SER A 142 23.10 -40.98 6.94
N HIS A 143 23.50 -40.54 5.73
CA HIS A 143 23.38 -41.28 4.47
C HIS A 143 21.95 -41.71 4.09
N HIS A 144 20.92 -41.05 4.62
CA HIS A 144 19.51 -41.39 4.36
C HIS A 144 18.79 -40.37 3.45
N ILE A 145 19.50 -39.35 2.95
CA ILE A 145 18.91 -38.20 2.25
C ILE A 145 18.02 -38.58 1.06
N GLN A 146 18.47 -39.51 0.21
CA GLN A 146 17.72 -39.92 -0.98
C GLN A 146 16.47 -40.71 -0.63
N LYS A 147 16.53 -41.56 0.39
CA LYS A 147 15.38 -42.37 0.82
C LYS A 147 14.27 -41.48 1.37
N GLU A 148 14.61 -40.38 2.01
CA GLU A 148 13.69 -39.69 2.90
C GLU A 148 13.14 -38.39 2.31
N ILE A 149 13.91 -37.70 1.46
CA ILE A 149 13.39 -36.60 0.65
C ILE A 149 12.30 -37.10 -0.31
N TRP A 150 12.52 -38.26 -0.95
CA TRP A 150 11.61 -38.78 -1.98
C TRP A 150 10.44 -39.60 -1.41
N LYS A 151 10.41 -39.86 -0.10
CA LYS A 151 9.36 -40.64 0.53
C LYS A 151 8.07 -39.83 0.67
N TRP A 152 7.04 -40.22 -0.07
CA TRP A 152 5.68 -39.74 0.14
C TRP A 152 4.96 -40.65 1.14
N GLN A 153 5.03 -40.31 2.43
CA GLN A 153 4.42 -41.12 3.49
C GLN A 153 2.97 -40.70 3.78
N SER A 154 2.13 -41.69 4.08
CA SER A 154 0.69 -41.49 4.40
C SER A 154 0.45 -40.94 5.80
N THR A 155 1.46 -41.00 6.68
CA THR A 155 1.39 -40.49 8.05
C THR A 155 2.66 -39.72 8.39
N GLY A 156 2.52 -38.59 9.08
CA GLY A 156 3.63 -37.70 9.43
C GLY A 156 3.94 -36.65 8.36
N ARG A 157 5.13 -36.02 8.47
CA ARG A 157 5.53 -34.88 7.62
C ARG A 157 6.05 -35.36 6.27
N ILE A 158 5.65 -34.71 5.19
CA ILE A 158 6.16 -35.02 3.84
C ILE A 158 7.36 -34.10 3.54
N TYR A 159 8.56 -34.68 3.47
CA TYR A 159 9.79 -33.91 3.23
C TYR A 159 9.89 -33.38 1.79
N LEU A 160 9.41 -34.14 0.80
CA LEU A 160 9.32 -33.67 -0.59
C LEU A 160 8.50 -32.39 -0.70
N ALA A 161 7.34 -32.34 -0.04
CA ALA A 161 6.49 -31.16 0.02
C ALA A 161 7.20 -29.98 0.69
N GLY A 162 8.00 -30.23 1.73
CA GLY A 162 8.84 -29.22 2.37
C GLY A 162 9.90 -28.65 1.43
N ALA A 163 10.56 -29.51 0.64
CA ALA A 163 11.53 -29.09 -0.37
C ALA A 163 10.88 -28.24 -1.46
N ILE A 164 9.73 -28.67 -1.99
CA ILE A 164 8.95 -27.90 -2.99
C ILE A 164 8.53 -26.54 -2.42
N THR A 165 8.06 -26.51 -1.16
CA THR A 165 7.69 -25.28 -0.44
C THR A 165 8.88 -24.33 -0.33
N LEU A 166 10.05 -24.83 0.08
CA LEU A 166 11.25 -24.01 0.23
C LEU A 166 11.75 -23.46 -1.10
N VAL A 167 11.85 -24.30 -2.14
CA VAL A 167 12.27 -23.87 -3.48
C VAL A 167 11.31 -22.82 -4.04
N THR A 168 10.00 -23.06 -3.95
CA THR A 168 8.98 -22.10 -4.39
C THR A 168 9.09 -20.79 -3.62
N GLY A 169 9.26 -20.85 -2.30
CA GLY A 169 9.45 -19.66 -1.45
C GLY A 169 10.72 -18.87 -1.81
N LEU A 170 11.83 -19.55 -2.12
CA LEU A 170 13.08 -18.92 -2.56
C LEU A 170 12.92 -18.23 -3.93
N VAL A 171 12.22 -18.86 -4.88
CA VAL A 171 11.92 -18.24 -6.19
C VAL A 171 11.09 -16.98 -6.01
N ILE A 172 10.04 -17.03 -5.19
CA ILE A 172 9.23 -15.85 -4.85
C ILE A 172 10.10 -14.77 -4.22
N TYR A 173 10.95 -15.12 -3.26
CA TYR A 173 11.81 -14.16 -2.55
C TYR A 173 12.81 -13.48 -3.48
N VAL A 174 13.58 -14.24 -4.27
CA VAL A 174 14.58 -13.70 -5.19
C VAL A 174 13.94 -12.74 -6.18
N THR A 175 12.81 -13.13 -6.79
CA THR A 175 12.10 -12.28 -7.75
C THR A 175 11.43 -11.06 -7.10
N SER A 176 11.23 -11.08 -5.78
CA SER A 176 10.68 -9.95 -5.01
C SER A 176 11.75 -8.95 -4.51
N LEU A 177 13.03 -9.23 -4.72
CA LEU A 177 14.12 -8.32 -4.35
C LEU A 177 13.97 -6.97 -5.09
N PRO A 178 14.22 -5.82 -4.42
CA PRO A 178 14.04 -4.50 -5.02
C PRO A 178 14.80 -4.31 -6.35
N GLN A 179 15.99 -4.90 -6.48
CA GLN A 179 16.81 -4.85 -7.67
C GLN A 179 16.11 -5.50 -8.87
N ILE A 180 15.55 -6.70 -8.67
CA ILE A 180 14.87 -7.44 -9.74
C ILE A 180 13.51 -6.82 -10.05
N ARG A 181 12.71 -6.52 -9.02
CA ARG A 181 11.37 -5.96 -9.20
C ARG A 181 11.38 -4.60 -9.93
N ARG A 182 12.36 -3.73 -9.64
CA ARG A 182 12.51 -2.43 -10.31
C ARG A 182 12.93 -2.56 -11.77
N MET A 183 13.67 -3.62 -12.13
CA MET A 183 14.11 -3.85 -13.51
C MET A 183 13.05 -4.61 -14.34
N LYS A 184 12.35 -5.57 -13.73
CA LYS A 184 11.42 -6.49 -14.39
C LYS A 184 10.20 -6.75 -13.49
N PHE A 185 9.27 -5.79 -13.47
CA PHE A 185 8.06 -5.86 -12.65
C PHE A 185 7.20 -7.07 -12.97
N GLU A 186 7.09 -7.46 -14.24
CA GLU A 186 6.24 -8.58 -14.69
C GLU A 186 6.73 -9.92 -14.15
N ILE A 187 8.05 -10.13 -14.12
CA ILE A 187 8.64 -11.36 -13.55
C ILE A 187 8.23 -11.47 -12.09
N PHE A 188 8.49 -10.42 -11.32
CA PHE A 188 8.03 -10.33 -9.93
C PHE A 188 6.52 -10.62 -9.81
N TYR A 189 5.70 -9.93 -10.59
CA TYR A 189 4.24 -10.01 -10.50
C TYR A 189 3.74 -11.45 -10.69
N TYR A 190 4.20 -12.13 -11.75
CA TYR A 190 3.74 -13.48 -12.06
C TYR A 190 4.32 -14.54 -11.12
N THR A 191 5.62 -14.46 -10.77
CA THR A 191 6.22 -15.43 -9.85
C THR A 191 5.67 -15.30 -8.44
N HIS A 192 5.27 -14.10 -8.00
CA HIS A 192 4.69 -13.92 -6.68
C HIS A 192 3.37 -14.69 -6.51
N HIS A 193 2.62 -14.95 -7.60
CA HIS A 193 1.40 -15.78 -7.56
C HIS A 193 1.66 -17.26 -7.22
N LEU A 194 2.91 -17.72 -7.31
CA LEU A 194 3.33 -19.04 -6.84
C LEU A 194 3.12 -19.23 -5.32
N TYR A 195 2.72 -18.17 -4.59
CA TYR A 195 2.27 -18.30 -3.20
C TYR A 195 1.17 -19.37 -3.03
N THR A 196 0.34 -19.59 -4.05
CA THR A 196 -0.68 -20.65 -4.02
C THR A 196 -0.04 -22.04 -3.93
N ILE A 197 0.99 -22.28 -4.75
CA ILE A 197 1.76 -23.54 -4.73
C ILE A 197 2.48 -23.67 -3.39
N PHE A 198 3.11 -22.61 -2.92
CA PHE A 198 3.77 -22.57 -1.61
C PHE A 198 2.83 -22.99 -0.48
N LEU A 199 1.60 -22.45 -0.42
CA LEU A 199 0.63 -22.75 0.65
C LEU A 199 0.11 -24.19 0.59
N VAL A 200 -0.13 -24.73 -0.61
CA VAL A 200 -0.59 -26.11 -0.81
C VAL A 200 0.48 -27.11 -0.34
N PHE A 201 1.73 -26.92 -0.76
CA PHE A 201 2.81 -27.81 -0.32
C PHE A 201 3.21 -27.58 1.15
N PHE A 202 3.03 -26.37 1.68
CA PHE A 202 3.17 -26.11 3.12
C PHE A 202 2.15 -26.91 3.93
N LEU A 203 0.89 -26.99 3.50
CA LEU A 203 -0.13 -27.83 4.13
C LEU A 203 0.32 -29.30 4.19
N PHE A 204 0.80 -29.86 3.08
CA PHE A 204 1.29 -31.24 3.03
C PHE A 204 2.56 -31.47 3.87
N HIS A 205 3.41 -30.47 3.99
CA HIS A 205 4.64 -30.56 4.78
C HIS A 205 4.40 -30.43 6.29
N GLY A 206 3.72 -29.34 6.68
CA GLY A 206 3.47 -28.98 8.07
C GLY A 206 2.38 -29.84 8.70
N GLY A 207 1.35 -30.23 7.94
CA GLY A 207 0.17 -30.92 8.44
C GLY A 207 -0.84 -30.00 9.13
N ASP A 208 -1.98 -30.59 9.49
CA ASP A 208 -3.15 -29.96 10.09
C ASP A 208 -2.86 -28.92 11.19
N ARG A 209 -2.12 -29.33 12.23
CA ARG A 209 -1.84 -28.51 13.42
C ARG A 209 -1.10 -27.22 13.07
N HIS A 210 -0.15 -27.30 12.15
CA HIS A 210 0.66 -26.17 11.74
C HIS A 210 -0.11 -25.27 10.78
N PHE A 211 -0.95 -25.86 9.93
CA PHE A 211 -1.83 -25.11 9.05
C PHE A 211 -2.85 -24.27 9.83
N TYR A 212 -3.40 -24.78 10.94
CA TYR A 212 -4.32 -24.02 11.80
C TYR A 212 -3.72 -22.73 12.35
N THR A 213 -2.41 -22.68 12.60
CA THR A 213 -1.71 -21.45 13.04
C THR A 213 -1.76 -20.36 11.98
N VAL A 214 -1.63 -20.73 10.70
CA VAL A 214 -1.57 -19.81 9.55
C VAL A 214 -2.96 -19.49 8.99
N PHE A 215 -3.93 -20.38 9.25
CA PHE A 215 -5.26 -20.34 8.66
C PHE A 215 -5.99 -18.99 8.85
N GLY A 216 -5.88 -18.34 10.01
CA GLY A 216 -6.55 -17.06 10.26
C GLY A 216 -6.14 -15.95 9.28
N GLY A 217 -4.83 -15.84 9.00
CA GLY A 217 -4.31 -14.88 8.01
C GLY A 217 -4.74 -15.23 6.58
N LEU A 218 -4.72 -16.52 6.23
CA LEU A 218 -5.16 -17.02 4.93
C LEU A 218 -6.67 -16.79 4.70
N PHE A 219 -7.47 -16.99 5.74
CA PHE A 219 -8.92 -16.76 5.72
C PHE A 219 -9.25 -15.31 5.40
N LEU A 220 -8.68 -14.38 6.17
CA LEU A 220 -8.89 -12.95 5.98
C LEU A 220 -8.39 -12.48 4.62
N PHE A 221 -7.25 -12.99 4.15
CA PHE A 221 -6.73 -12.67 2.82
C PHE A 221 -7.64 -13.15 1.70
N SER A 222 -8.20 -14.35 1.83
CA SER A 222 -9.10 -14.91 0.83
C SER A 222 -10.43 -14.17 0.79
N LEU A 223 -10.98 -13.81 1.96
CA LEU A 223 -12.16 -12.96 2.07
C LEU A 223 -11.92 -11.57 1.46
N ASP A 224 -10.79 -10.93 1.80
CA ASP A 224 -10.39 -9.63 1.23
C ASP A 224 -10.23 -9.71 -0.30
N LYS A 225 -9.62 -10.78 -0.82
CA LYS A 225 -9.47 -11.01 -2.26
C LYS A 225 -10.84 -11.19 -2.93
N LEU A 226 -11.74 -11.99 -2.36
CA LEU A 226 -13.09 -12.19 -2.87
C LEU A 226 -13.88 -10.87 -2.92
N LEU A 227 -13.87 -10.09 -1.83
CA LEU A 227 -14.57 -8.81 -1.76
C LEU A 227 -14.03 -7.81 -2.80
N ARG A 228 -12.72 -7.78 -3.04
CA ARG A 228 -12.09 -6.95 -4.09
C ARG A 228 -12.46 -7.38 -5.51
N VAL A 229 -12.51 -8.69 -5.77
CA VAL A 229 -13.00 -9.21 -7.07
C VAL A 229 -14.46 -8.82 -7.26
N ILE A 230 -15.27 -8.97 -6.21
CA ILE A 230 -16.68 -8.56 -6.24
C ILE A 230 -16.77 -7.06 -6.46
N GLN A 231 -15.89 -6.22 -5.88
CA GLN A 231 -15.80 -4.75 -6.05
C GLN A 231 -15.28 -4.31 -7.43
N SER A 232 -14.48 -5.11 -8.12
CA SER A 232 -13.94 -4.73 -9.44
C SER A 232 -14.77 -5.24 -10.64
N SER A 233 -15.79 -6.08 -10.41
CA SER A 233 -16.52 -6.76 -11.49
C SER A 233 -17.22 -5.88 -12.55
N PRO A 234 -18.00 -4.83 -12.23
CA PRO A 234 -18.55 -3.90 -13.20
C PRO A 234 -17.41 -3.01 -13.66
N ARG A 235 -17.21 -3.03 -14.97
CA ARG A 235 -16.24 -2.18 -15.63
C ARG A 235 -16.88 -0.81 -15.81
N THR A 236 -16.13 0.22 -15.43
CA THR A 236 -16.47 1.60 -15.77
C THR A 236 -15.84 1.93 -17.13
N CYS A 237 -16.26 3.04 -17.73
CA CYS A 237 -15.66 3.53 -18.96
C CYS A 237 -14.99 4.85 -18.71
N MET A 238 -13.81 5.01 -19.28
CA MET A 238 -13.06 6.26 -19.24
C MET A 238 -13.88 7.37 -19.91
N VAL A 239 -14.05 8.51 -19.23
CA VAL A 239 -14.81 9.66 -19.75
C VAL A 239 -13.92 10.45 -20.70
N SER A 240 -12.72 10.77 -20.24
CA SER A 240 -11.75 11.51 -21.04
C SER A 240 -10.33 11.18 -20.59
N ALA A 241 -9.37 11.48 -21.48
CA ALA A 241 -7.96 11.39 -21.20
C ALA A 241 -7.24 12.64 -21.70
N ARG A 242 -6.21 13.10 -20.99
CA ARG A 242 -5.31 14.15 -21.46
C ARG A 242 -3.90 13.59 -21.59
N THR A 243 -3.20 13.91 -22.67
CA THR A 243 -1.81 13.49 -22.89
C THR A 243 -0.88 14.68 -22.72
N PHE A 244 0.23 14.46 -22.01
CA PHE A 244 1.24 15.47 -21.71
C PHE A 244 2.55 15.23 -22.47
N PRO A 245 3.31 16.28 -22.82
CA PRO A 245 4.62 16.17 -23.48
C PRO A 245 5.63 15.29 -22.73
N SER A 246 5.53 15.22 -21.39
CA SER A 246 6.38 14.41 -20.52
C SER A 246 6.12 12.89 -20.59
N LYS A 247 5.40 12.42 -21.62
CA LYS A 247 4.85 11.06 -21.72
C LYS A 247 4.07 10.69 -20.47
N ALA A 248 3.11 11.54 -20.12
CA ALA A 248 2.15 11.26 -19.05
C ALA A 248 0.72 11.33 -19.60
N VAL A 249 -0.20 10.65 -18.92
CA VAL A 249 -1.62 10.64 -19.23
C VAL A 249 -2.42 10.98 -17.98
N GLU A 250 -3.28 11.98 -18.05
CA GLU A 250 -4.39 12.16 -17.11
C GLU A 250 -5.58 11.34 -17.58
N ILE A 251 -6.11 10.48 -16.72
CA ILE A 251 -7.33 9.70 -16.97
C ILE A 251 -8.43 10.24 -16.07
N ILE A 252 -9.57 10.60 -16.67
CA ILE A 252 -10.76 11.07 -15.97
C ILE A 252 -11.82 9.96 -16.00
N LEU A 253 -12.24 9.56 -14.81
CA LEU A 253 -13.16 8.46 -14.57
C LEU A 253 -14.47 8.98 -13.98
N PRO A 254 -15.61 8.35 -14.30
CA PRO A 254 -16.88 8.73 -13.72
C PRO A 254 -16.95 8.22 -12.27
N LYS A 255 -17.43 9.06 -11.38
CA LYS A 255 -17.49 8.82 -9.94
C LYS A 255 -18.93 8.94 -9.44
N ASP A 256 -19.34 8.01 -8.59
CA ASP A 256 -20.62 8.14 -7.90
C ASP A 256 -20.64 9.40 -6.98
N PRO A 257 -21.70 10.21 -6.95
CA PRO A 257 -21.77 11.39 -6.09
C PRO A 257 -21.68 11.11 -4.59
N TRP A 258 -22.13 9.94 -4.14
CA TRP A 258 -22.06 9.52 -2.74
C TRP A 258 -20.71 8.91 -2.38
N LEU A 259 -19.88 8.57 -3.37
CA LEU A 259 -18.51 8.20 -3.14
C LEU A 259 -17.69 9.42 -2.71
N LYS A 260 -17.32 9.43 -1.43
CA LYS A 260 -16.37 10.39 -0.85
C LYS A 260 -15.03 9.72 -0.57
N TYR A 261 -13.95 10.39 -0.93
CA TYR A 261 -12.58 9.96 -0.68
C TYR A 261 -11.75 11.11 -0.13
N MET A 262 -10.68 10.78 0.59
CA MET A 262 -9.77 11.76 1.18
C MET A 262 -8.62 12.06 0.20
N PRO A 263 -7.99 13.24 0.26
CA PRO A 263 -6.70 13.47 -0.38
C PRO A 263 -5.71 12.35 -0.06
N THR A 264 -4.77 12.14 -0.98
CA THR A 264 -3.78 11.05 -0.96
C THR A 264 -4.37 9.64 -1.10
N SER A 265 -5.66 9.51 -1.41
CA SER A 265 -6.26 8.21 -1.73
C SER A 265 -5.71 7.64 -3.05
N VAL A 266 -5.67 6.31 -3.11
CA VAL A 266 -5.16 5.53 -4.23
C VAL A 266 -6.27 4.63 -4.77
N ILE A 267 -6.30 4.47 -6.09
CA ILE A 267 -7.10 3.45 -6.77
C ILE A 267 -6.19 2.40 -7.39
N PHE A 268 -6.68 1.17 -7.50
CA PHE A 268 -6.05 0.17 -8.37
C PHE A 268 -6.83 0.07 -9.66
N MET A 269 -6.12 0.14 -10.76
CA MET A 269 -6.67 0.16 -12.10
C MET A 269 -6.22 -1.07 -12.88
N LYS A 270 -7.16 -1.65 -13.62
CA LYS A 270 -6.91 -2.66 -14.64
C LYS A 270 -7.61 -2.28 -15.94
N ILE A 271 -6.85 -2.27 -17.03
CA ILE A 271 -7.36 -2.00 -18.38
C ILE A 271 -7.25 -3.30 -19.19
N PRO A 272 -8.37 -4.00 -19.45
CA PRO A 272 -8.37 -5.27 -20.17
C PRO A 272 -7.76 -5.20 -21.58
N ALA A 273 -7.80 -4.03 -22.22
CA ALA A 273 -7.16 -3.81 -23.52
C ALA A 273 -5.63 -3.94 -23.47
N ILE A 274 -5.01 -3.79 -22.29
CA ILE A 274 -3.56 -3.93 -22.07
C ILE A 274 -3.24 -5.27 -21.39
N SER A 275 -3.96 -5.59 -20.31
CA SER A 275 -3.75 -6.83 -19.55
C SER A 275 -5.00 -7.27 -18.79
N HIS A 276 -5.31 -8.57 -18.84
CA HIS A 276 -6.43 -9.16 -18.10
C HIS A 276 -6.14 -9.43 -16.62
N LEU A 277 -4.85 -9.50 -16.24
CA LEU A 277 -4.41 -9.93 -14.92
C LEU A 277 -3.84 -8.77 -14.10
N GLN A 278 -3.09 -7.86 -14.73
CA GLN A 278 -2.33 -6.84 -14.00
C GLN A 278 -3.23 -5.75 -13.40
N TRP A 279 -2.91 -5.39 -12.16
CA TRP A 279 -3.51 -4.30 -11.40
C TRP A 279 -2.41 -3.34 -10.99
N HIS A 280 -2.59 -2.05 -11.29
CA HIS A 280 -1.60 -1.01 -10.99
C HIS A 280 -2.22 0.06 -10.11
N SER A 281 -1.49 0.55 -9.11
CA SER A 281 -1.95 1.56 -8.17
C SER A 281 -1.62 2.98 -8.65
N PHE A 282 -2.58 3.89 -8.57
CA PHE A 282 -2.38 5.30 -8.90
C PHE A 282 -3.06 6.20 -7.87
N SER A 283 -2.36 7.25 -7.45
CA SER A 283 -2.90 8.29 -6.57
C SER A 283 -3.94 9.12 -7.30
N ILE A 284 -5.07 9.38 -6.65
CA ILE A 284 -6.09 10.30 -7.12
C ILE A 284 -5.56 11.72 -6.99
N ILE A 285 -5.72 12.53 -8.03
CA ILE A 285 -5.24 13.92 -8.06
C ILE A 285 -6.37 14.94 -7.85
N SER A 286 -7.62 14.58 -8.14
CA SER A 286 -8.81 15.41 -7.94
C SER A 286 -9.22 15.50 -6.46
N SER A 287 -9.95 16.55 -6.08
CA SER A 287 -10.64 16.62 -4.78
C SER A 287 -12.05 16.04 -4.86
N SER A 288 -12.42 15.22 -3.87
CA SER A 288 -13.78 14.66 -3.75
C SER A 288 -14.87 15.71 -3.48
N ARG A 289 -14.48 16.93 -3.06
CA ARG A 289 -15.39 18.04 -2.78
C ARG A 289 -15.55 18.95 -3.98
N ALA A 290 -14.45 19.25 -4.67
CA ALA A 290 -14.46 20.03 -5.90
C ALA A 290 -15.20 19.27 -7.03
N GLU A 291 -14.88 17.98 -7.20
CA GLU A 291 -15.41 17.16 -8.28
C GLU A 291 -16.38 16.09 -7.76
N ASN A 292 -17.68 16.37 -7.87
CA ASN A 292 -18.71 15.46 -7.36
C ASN A 292 -18.97 14.25 -8.27
N GLN A 293 -18.77 14.36 -9.59
CA GLN A 293 -19.13 13.31 -10.56
C GLN A 293 -17.93 12.68 -11.27
N THR A 294 -16.73 13.20 -11.05
CA THR A 294 -15.49 12.73 -11.68
C THR A 294 -14.43 12.44 -10.64
N MET A 295 -13.44 11.66 -11.03
CA MET A 295 -12.16 11.55 -10.35
C MET A 295 -11.06 11.39 -11.40
N SER A 296 -9.90 11.96 -11.15
CA SER A 296 -8.78 11.90 -12.08
C SER A 296 -7.51 11.31 -11.46
N VAL A 297 -6.73 10.66 -12.31
CA VAL A 297 -5.39 10.14 -11.99
C VAL A 297 -4.40 10.56 -13.08
N ILE A 298 -3.16 10.85 -12.70
CA ILE A 298 -2.07 11.10 -13.67
C ILE A 298 -1.08 9.95 -13.61
N ILE A 299 -0.75 9.42 -14.79
CA ILE A 299 0.10 8.25 -14.98
C ILE A 299 1.26 8.63 -15.88
N LYS A 300 2.48 8.54 -15.37
CA LYS A 300 3.71 8.73 -16.15
C LYS A 300 4.16 7.41 -16.77
N SER A 301 4.61 7.45 -18.02
CA SER A 301 5.09 6.31 -18.77
C SER A 301 6.50 5.90 -18.33
N GLU A 302 6.61 4.92 -17.42
CA GLU A 302 7.88 4.43 -16.85
C GLU A 302 8.10 2.91 -16.99
N GLY A 303 7.08 2.14 -17.37
CA GLY A 303 7.15 0.70 -17.61
C GLY A 303 6.32 0.25 -18.81
N TRP A 304 6.39 -1.04 -19.15
CA TRP A 304 5.69 -1.59 -20.33
C TRP A 304 4.19 -1.30 -20.28
N TRP A 305 3.52 -1.58 -19.16
CA TRP A 305 2.08 -1.35 -19.02
C TRP A 305 1.69 0.12 -19.21
N THR A 306 2.45 1.06 -18.60
CA THR A 306 2.18 2.51 -18.72
C THR A 306 2.55 3.08 -20.09
N ASN A 307 3.51 2.47 -20.80
CA ASN A 307 3.83 2.82 -22.19
C ASN A 307 2.69 2.37 -23.10
N SER A 308 2.25 1.12 -22.97
CA SER A 308 1.10 0.58 -23.72
C SER A 308 -0.17 1.40 -23.50
N LEU A 309 -0.37 1.94 -22.30
CA LEU A 309 -1.48 2.86 -22.01
C LEU A 309 -1.35 4.18 -22.79
N TYR A 310 -0.17 4.79 -22.77
CA TYR A 310 0.09 6.03 -23.50
C TYR A 310 -0.11 5.82 -25.00
N ASP A 311 0.45 4.75 -25.56
CA ASP A 311 0.34 4.41 -26.98
C ASP A 311 -1.10 4.10 -27.38
N LEU A 312 -1.86 3.40 -26.53
CA LEU A 312 -3.29 3.15 -26.74
C LEU A 312 -4.08 4.46 -26.85
N ILE A 313 -3.83 5.40 -25.95
CA ILE A 313 -4.56 6.69 -25.94
C ILE A 313 -4.13 7.58 -27.11
N GLN A 314 -2.83 7.61 -27.46
CA GLN A 314 -2.37 8.32 -28.64
C GLN A 314 -3.01 7.77 -29.93
N ALA A 315 -3.07 6.44 -30.08
CA ALA A 315 -3.71 5.82 -31.22
C ALA A 315 -5.22 6.15 -31.32
N GLU A 316 -5.92 6.32 -30.19
CA GLU A 316 -7.33 6.76 -30.20
C GLU A 316 -7.48 8.26 -30.51
N ILE A 317 -6.52 9.11 -30.11
CA ILE A 317 -6.49 10.53 -30.51
C ILE A 317 -6.36 10.66 -32.03
N GLU A 318 -5.55 9.81 -32.66
CA GLU A 318 -5.29 9.84 -34.11
C GLU A 318 -6.45 9.32 -34.98
N LYS A 319 -7.35 8.50 -34.43
CA LYS A 319 -8.44 7.83 -35.19
C LYS A 319 -9.62 8.75 -35.60
N GLY A 320 -9.62 10.04 -35.22
CA GLY A 320 -10.71 10.99 -35.53
C GLY A 320 -11.97 10.81 -34.66
N ALA A 321 -12.91 11.75 -34.72
CA ALA A 321 -14.06 11.82 -33.79
C ALA A 321 -15.08 10.68 -33.97
N ASP A 322 -15.33 10.22 -35.20
CA ASP A 322 -16.44 9.30 -35.53
C ASP A 322 -16.21 7.82 -35.18
N LYS A 323 -15.03 7.47 -34.61
CA LYS A 323 -14.66 6.08 -34.30
C LYS A 323 -14.20 5.84 -32.86
N ARG A 324 -14.36 6.82 -31.97
CA ARG A 324 -13.84 6.73 -30.59
C ARG A 324 -14.67 5.73 -29.78
N LYS A 325 -14.09 4.55 -29.53
CA LYS A 325 -14.72 3.53 -28.68
C LYS A 325 -14.41 3.82 -27.21
N GLY A 326 -15.40 3.66 -26.34
CA GLY A 326 -15.18 3.71 -24.90
C GLY A 326 -14.16 2.66 -24.46
N ILE A 327 -13.18 3.07 -23.65
CA ILE A 327 -12.16 2.16 -23.10
C ILE A 327 -12.66 1.63 -21.75
N PRO A 328 -12.92 0.31 -21.61
CA PRO A 328 -13.36 -0.27 -20.36
C PRO A 328 -12.21 -0.34 -19.35
N VAL A 329 -12.50 0.05 -18.11
CA VAL A 329 -11.56 0.08 -17.00
C VAL A 329 -12.20 -0.60 -15.78
N ALA A 330 -11.46 -1.48 -15.11
CA ALA A 330 -11.86 -2.04 -13.83
C ALA A 330 -11.10 -1.32 -12.71
N ILE A 331 -11.82 -0.93 -11.65
CA ILE A 331 -11.29 -0.13 -10.55
C ILE A 331 -11.53 -0.84 -9.21
N GLU A 332 -10.50 -0.87 -8.35
CA GLU A 332 -10.60 -1.18 -6.93
C GLU A 332 -10.23 0.08 -6.12
N GLY A 333 -10.87 0.28 -4.97
CA GLY A 333 -10.70 1.50 -4.16
C GLY A 333 -11.85 2.49 -4.35
N PRO A 334 -11.69 3.76 -3.91
CA PRO A 334 -10.47 4.39 -3.40
C PRO A 334 -10.07 3.90 -2.01
N TYR A 335 -8.76 3.74 -1.80
CA TYR A 335 -8.13 3.42 -0.51
C TYR A 335 -7.35 4.64 -0.04
N GLY A 336 -7.63 5.14 1.15
CA GLY A 336 -7.01 6.36 1.63
C GLY A 336 -6.96 6.43 3.16
N PRO A 337 -6.34 7.49 3.70
CA PRO A 337 -6.18 7.65 5.14
C PRO A 337 -7.53 7.71 5.88
N ALA A 338 -7.50 7.43 7.18
CA ALA A 338 -8.68 7.56 8.05
C ALA A 338 -9.00 9.02 8.39
N SER A 339 -7.99 9.88 8.43
CA SER A 339 -8.06 11.29 8.82
C SER A 339 -7.16 12.18 7.96
N LEU A 340 -7.47 13.48 7.92
CA LEU A 340 -6.66 14.49 7.26
C LEU A 340 -5.63 15.07 8.24
N ASP A 341 -4.58 14.29 8.46
CA ASP A 341 -3.55 14.61 9.43
C ASP A 341 -2.77 15.88 9.11
N PHE A 342 -2.70 16.29 7.84
CA PHE A 342 -2.02 17.52 7.45
C PHE A 342 -2.77 18.80 7.85
N LEU A 343 -4.08 18.72 8.14
CA LEU A 343 -4.87 19.87 8.62
C LEU A 343 -4.57 20.28 10.06
N LYS A 344 -3.72 19.54 10.77
CA LYS A 344 -3.31 19.88 12.14
C LYS A 344 -2.18 20.91 12.20
N TYR A 345 -1.58 21.24 11.06
CA TYR A 345 -0.44 22.14 10.94
C TYR A 345 -0.86 23.55 10.54
N ASP A 346 -0.12 24.54 10.99
CA ASP A 346 -0.34 25.94 10.67
C ASP A 346 0.27 26.29 9.30
N SER A 347 1.33 25.58 8.91
CA SER A 347 1.98 25.71 7.60
C SER A 347 2.42 24.34 7.08
N LEU A 348 2.49 24.19 5.75
CA LEU A 348 2.89 22.95 5.09
C LEU A 348 4.11 23.15 4.20
N LEU A 349 5.10 22.26 4.35
CA LEU A 349 6.22 22.09 3.44
C LEU A 349 6.03 20.79 2.66
N LEU A 350 5.67 20.88 1.39
CA LEU A 350 5.46 19.76 0.48
C LEU A 350 6.71 19.57 -0.37
N VAL A 351 7.36 18.41 -0.30
CA VAL A 351 8.58 18.10 -1.08
C VAL A 351 8.30 16.94 -2.03
N ALA A 352 8.17 17.22 -3.32
CA ALA A 352 7.86 16.25 -4.36
C ALA A 352 9.04 15.97 -5.29
N GLY A 353 9.18 14.72 -5.72
CA GLY A 353 10.15 14.31 -6.74
C GLY A 353 9.48 13.55 -7.88
N GLY A 354 9.56 14.08 -9.11
CA GLY A 354 8.98 13.47 -10.31
C GLY A 354 7.48 13.16 -10.17
N SER A 355 7.06 11.92 -10.47
CA SER A 355 5.66 11.48 -10.31
C SER A 355 5.14 11.52 -8.87
N GLY A 356 6.02 11.70 -7.88
CA GLY A 356 5.68 11.88 -6.47
C GLY A 356 4.87 13.15 -6.17
N ILE A 357 4.67 14.04 -7.14
CA ILE A 357 3.79 15.22 -7.01
C ILE A 357 2.31 14.86 -6.90
N THR A 358 1.89 13.74 -7.50
CA THR A 358 0.48 13.32 -7.61
C THR A 358 -0.34 13.38 -6.32
N PRO A 359 0.11 12.86 -5.15
CA PRO A 359 -0.65 13.01 -3.91
C PRO A 359 -0.82 14.46 -3.46
N PHE A 360 0.16 15.34 -3.73
CA PHE A 360 0.08 16.74 -3.34
C PHE A 360 -0.92 17.52 -4.18
N LEU A 361 -1.13 17.15 -5.45
CA LEU A 361 -2.19 17.74 -6.26
C LEU A 361 -3.55 17.58 -5.57
N SER A 362 -3.86 16.39 -5.04
CA SER A 362 -5.11 16.16 -4.30
C SER A 362 -5.22 16.94 -2.99
N ILE A 363 -4.08 17.19 -2.32
CA ILE A 363 -4.05 18.02 -1.11
C ILE A 363 -4.33 19.47 -1.49
N LEU A 364 -3.66 20.00 -2.51
CA LEU A 364 -3.80 21.38 -2.95
C LEU A 364 -5.23 21.66 -3.46
N GLU A 365 -5.82 20.74 -4.25
CA GLU A 365 -7.22 20.86 -4.69
C GLU A 365 -8.21 20.84 -3.53
N GLU A 366 -7.99 19.98 -2.53
CA GLU A 366 -8.85 19.94 -1.34
C GLU A 366 -8.78 21.23 -0.54
N LEU A 367 -7.57 21.77 -0.35
CA LEU A 367 -7.35 23.03 0.37
C LEU A 367 -7.99 24.21 -0.36
N ASN A 368 -7.90 24.24 -1.68
CA ASN A 368 -8.55 25.25 -2.52
C ASN A 368 -10.09 25.18 -2.45
N SER A 369 -10.66 23.97 -2.45
CA SER A 369 -12.12 23.76 -2.43
C SER A 369 -12.79 24.14 -1.11
N SER A 370 -12.02 24.40 -0.04
CA SER A 370 -12.57 24.60 1.29
C SER A 370 -12.77 26.07 1.65
N SER A 371 -14.02 26.53 1.56
CA SER A 371 -14.46 27.90 1.87
C SER A 371 -14.44 28.29 3.38
N SER A 372 -14.08 27.37 4.29
CA SER A 372 -14.17 27.58 5.76
C SER A 372 -12.85 28.07 6.38
N LYS A 373 -12.86 29.31 6.90
CA LYS A 373 -11.71 30.11 7.37
C LYS A 373 -10.97 29.63 8.65
N SER A 374 -11.37 28.54 9.34
CA SER A 374 -10.91 28.33 10.73
C SER A 374 -9.97 27.14 11.02
N ARG A 375 -9.55 26.35 10.02
CA ARG A 375 -8.76 25.14 10.30
C ARG A 375 -7.78 24.66 9.23
N TYR A 376 -7.47 25.50 8.24
CA TYR A 376 -6.57 25.13 7.15
C TYR A 376 -5.22 25.85 7.29
N PRO A 377 -4.11 25.21 6.86
CA PRO A 377 -2.80 25.84 6.87
C PRO A 377 -2.80 27.07 5.96
N SER A 378 -2.35 28.20 6.48
CA SER A 378 -2.40 29.50 5.78
C SER A 378 -1.28 29.66 4.75
N ARG A 379 -0.14 29.00 4.97
CA ARG A 379 1.04 29.02 4.09
C ARG A 379 1.41 27.61 3.65
N ILE A 380 1.54 27.42 2.34
CA ILE A 380 1.96 26.16 1.73
C ILE A 380 3.13 26.45 0.83
N HIS A 381 4.24 25.77 1.04
CA HIS A 381 5.35 25.82 0.09
C HIS A 381 5.56 24.45 -0.52
N LEU A 382 5.69 24.44 -1.83
CA LEU A 382 5.91 23.26 -2.65
C LEU A 382 7.33 23.31 -3.21
N VAL A 383 8.20 22.44 -2.73
CA VAL A 383 9.50 22.16 -3.33
C VAL A 383 9.31 21.01 -4.31
N TYR A 384 9.40 21.29 -5.62
CA TYR A 384 9.20 20.27 -6.64
C TYR A 384 10.49 20.02 -7.43
N VAL A 385 10.96 18.77 -7.39
CA VAL A 385 12.20 18.33 -8.04
C VAL A 385 11.87 17.49 -9.25
N ILE A 386 12.26 17.97 -10.44
CA ILE A 386 12.07 17.29 -11.72
C ILE A 386 13.39 17.05 -12.44
N LYS A 387 13.40 16.08 -13.35
CA LYS A 387 14.58 15.79 -14.17
C LYS A 387 14.68 16.77 -15.34
N LYS A 388 13.58 16.98 -16.05
CA LYS A 388 13.49 17.78 -17.28
C LYS A 388 12.38 18.82 -17.17
N ALA A 389 12.52 19.99 -17.80
CA ALA A 389 11.51 21.05 -17.77
C ALA A 389 10.12 20.58 -18.23
N GLN A 390 10.05 19.64 -19.18
CA GLN A 390 8.79 19.06 -19.69
C GLN A 390 7.94 18.40 -18.58
N ASP A 391 8.55 17.92 -17.50
CA ASP A 391 7.84 17.32 -16.37
C ASP A 391 7.02 18.36 -15.55
N PHE A 392 7.24 19.65 -15.80
CA PHE A 392 6.42 20.74 -15.24
C PHE A 392 4.94 20.61 -15.58
N CYS A 393 4.60 20.01 -16.74
CA CYS A 393 3.23 19.70 -17.16
C CYS A 393 2.41 18.92 -16.13
N LEU A 394 3.05 18.18 -15.22
CA LEU A 394 2.35 17.44 -14.17
C LEU A 394 1.64 18.37 -13.16
N LEU A 395 1.99 19.65 -13.12
CA LEU A 395 1.30 20.67 -12.32
C LEU A 395 0.07 21.27 -13.01
N HIS A 396 -0.25 20.85 -14.24
CA HIS A 396 -1.42 21.35 -14.98
C HIS A 396 -2.73 21.33 -14.17
N PRO A 397 -3.05 20.30 -13.35
CA PRO A 397 -4.29 20.29 -12.56
C PRO A 397 -4.41 21.46 -11.58
N ILE A 398 -3.29 21.94 -11.04
CA ILE A 398 -3.25 23.07 -10.11
C ILE A 398 -2.87 24.39 -10.79
N SER A 399 -2.99 24.47 -12.13
CA SER A 399 -2.59 25.66 -12.89
C SER A 399 -3.29 26.93 -12.43
N HIS A 400 -4.56 26.85 -12.02
CA HIS A 400 -5.28 27.99 -11.42
C HIS A 400 -4.66 28.46 -10.09
N LEU A 401 -4.09 27.57 -9.29
CA LEU A 401 -3.41 27.92 -8.03
C LEU A 401 -2.05 28.58 -8.25
N LEU A 402 -1.41 28.32 -9.40
CA LEU A 402 -0.14 28.93 -9.78
C LEU A 402 -0.32 30.31 -10.42
N VAL A 403 -1.48 30.57 -11.03
CA VAL A 403 -1.75 31.82 -11.76
C VAL A 403 -2.57 32.81 -10.93
N ASN A 404 -3.57 32.35 -10.18
CA ASN A 404 -4.41 33.22 -9.37
C ASN A 404 -3.82 33.36 -7.97
N HIS A 405 -3.15 34.49 -7.72
CA HIS A 405 -2.95 34.93 -6.34
C HIS A 405 -4.27 35.41 -5.77
N SER A 406 -4.57 34.98 -4.54
CA SER A 406 -5.70 35.40 -3.70
C SER A 406 -7.07 34.80 -4.03
N THR A 407 -7.33 33.62 -3.47
CA THR A 407 -8.41 33.59 -2.49
C THR A 407 -7.75 33.82 -1.13
N GLU A 408 -8.34 34.62 -0.24
CA GLU A 408 -7.80 35.00 1.08
C GLU A 408 -7.39 33.82 2.01
N ASN A 409 -7.50 32.57 1.55
CA ASN A 409 -7.52 31.37 2.38
C ASN A 409 -6.29 30.46 2.19
N CYS A 410 -5.49 30.57 1.12
CA CYS A 410 -4.38 29.65 0.84
C CYS A 410 -3.27 30.29 0.00
N HIS A 411 -2.08 30.52 0.59
CA HIS A 411 -0.91 31.04 -0.13
C HIS A 411 0.04 29.90 -0.54
N LEU A 412 0.17 29.64 -1.84
CA LEU A 412 1.08 28.62 -2.39
C LEU A 412 2.37 29.28 -2.90
N ASN A 413 3.51 28.86 -2.39
CA ASN A 413 4.83 29.24 -2.94
C ASN A 413 5.50 28.02 -3.58
N LEU A 414 5.81 28.08 -4.89
CA LEU A 414 6.49 27.02 -5.63
C LEU A 414 8.00 27.31 -5.76
N LYS A 415 8.83 26.36 -5.32
CA LYS A 415 10.26 26.28 -5.65
C LYS A 415 10.53 25.06 -6.54
N LEU A 416 10.80 25.30 -7.82
CA LEU A 416 11.04 24.26 -8.82
C LEU A 416 12.54 24.02 -9.00
N PHE A 417 12.97 22.76 -8.94
CA PHE A 417 14.35 22.35 -9.20
C PHE A 417 14.41 21.41 -10.41
N VAL A 418 15.06 21.85 -11.50
CA VAL A 418 15.30 21.06 -12.71
C VAL A 418 16.73 20.53 -12.70
N THR A 419 16.88 19.22 -12.53
CA THR A 419 18.15 18.60 -12.15
C THR A 419 19.04 18.10 -13.30
N GLN A 420 18.50 17.88 -14.50
CA GLN A 420 19.27 17.38 -15.66
C GLN A 420 19.49 18.43 -16.76
N GLU A 421 18.90 19.61 -16.63
CA GLU A 421 19.01 20.69 -17.61
C GLU A 421 19.72 21.88 -16.98
N THR A 422 20.67 22.45 -17.71
CA THR A 422 21.45 23.63 -17.31
C THR A 422 21.07 24.79 -18.20
N GLN A 423 19.86 25.33 -18.01
CA GLN A 423 19.41 26.53 -18.70
C GLN A 423 19.35 27.69 -17.68
N ALA A 424 19.96 28.82 -18.00
CA ALA A 424 19.89 30.01 -17.16
C ALA A 424 18.68 30.86 -17.59
N GLY A 425 17.83 31.25 -16.64
CA GLY A 425 16.86 32.34 -16.83
C GLY A 425 15.48 31.98 -17.39
N VAL A 426 15.12 30.70 -17.55
CA VAL A 426 13.74 30.31 -17.93
C VAL A 426 12.81 30.52 -16.74
N GLY A 427 11.96 31.54 -16.83
CA GLY A 427 10.93 31.82 -15.83
C GLY A 427 9.73 30.86 -15.94
N ILE A 428 8.89 30.80 -14.91
CA ILE A 428 7.68 29.95 -14.91
C ILE A 428 6.75 30.28 -16.06
N LYS A 429 6.74 31.54 -16.53
CA LYS A 429 5.92 31.97 -17.67
C LYS A 429 6.20 31.17 -18.93
N GLU A 430 7.47 30.87 -19.18
CA GLU A 430 7.88 30.07 -20.33
C GLU A 430 7.52 28.60 -20.13
N LEU A 431 7.62 28.08 -18.90
CA LEU A 431 7.20 26.72 -18.56
C LEU A 431 5.68 26.53 -18.65
N LEU A 432 4.88 27.57 -18.38
CA LEU A 432 3.42 27.53 -18.57
C LEU A 432 3.04 27.30 -20.05
N ASN A 433 3.90 27.64 -21.02
CA ASN A 433 3.64 27.29 -22.42
C ASN A 433 3.59 25.78 -22.64
N GLU A 434 4.21 24.97 -21.79
CA GLU A 434 4.12 23.51 -21.88
C GLU A 434 2.68 23.01 -21.60
N PHE A 435 1.85 23.77 -20.88
CA PHE A 435 0.44 23.45 -20.68
C PHE A 435 -0.38 23.54 -21.97
N SER A 436 0.01 24.44 -22.91
CA SER A 436 -0.67 24.56 -24.21
C SER A 436 -0.50 23.34 -25.11
N LYS A 437 0.50 22.49 -24.84
CA LYS A 437 0.78 21.27 -25.62
C LYS A 437 -0.04 20.07 -25.16
N VAL A 438 -0.88 20.22 -24.13
CA VAL A 438 -1.73 19.16 -23.60
C VAL A 438 -2.86 18.85 -24.57
N ARG A 439 -2.96 17.59 -25.02
CA ARG A 439 -4.02 17.15 -25.93
C ARG A 439 -5.09 16.39 -25.18
N THR A 440 -6.35 16.79 -25.36
CA THR A 440 -7.51 16.17 -24.70
C THR A 440 -8.26 15.24 -25.66
N LEU A 441 -8.54 14.03 -25.19
CA LEU A 441 -9.38 13.03 -25.81
C LEU A 441 -10.69 12.90 -25.01
N GLN A 442 -11.82 13.17 -25.65
CA GLN A 442 -13.12 12.77 -25.11
C GLN A 442 -13.51 11.43 -25.74
N LEU A 443 -13.91 10.47 -24.90
CA LEU A 443 -14.29 9.12 -25.29
C LEU A 443 -15.80 8.94 -25.19
N ASP A 444 -16.35 8.08 -26.04
CA ASP A 444 -17.77 7.74 -25.97
C ASP A 444 -18.06 6.91 -24.70
N THR A 445 -19.11 7.30 -23.98
CA THR A 445 -19.50 6.70 -22.70
C THR A 445 -20.38 5.46 -22.86
N VAL A 446 -20.77 5.12 -24.09
CA VAL A 446 -21.68 3.99 -24.44
C VAL A 446 -21.17 2.61 -23.95
N CYS A 447 -19.90 2.48 -23.56
CA CYS A 447 -19.30 1.18 -23.24
C CYS A 447 -19.68 0.61 -21.84
N ALA A 448 -20.24 1.40 -20.90
CA ALA A 448 -20.93 0.91 -19.68
C ALA A 448 -21.47 2.06 -18.79
N ASN A 449 -22.73 1.96 -18.31
CA ASN A 449 -23.40 2.95 -17.44
C ASN A 449 -22.95 2.93 -15.96
N TYR A 450 -21.74 2.47 -15.64
CA TYR A 450 -21.31 2.29 -14.25
C TYR A 450 -20.26 3.33 -13.84
N ALA A 451 -20.58 4.18 -12.85
CA ALA A 451 -19.57 4.99 -12.18
C ALA A 451 -18.79 4.16 -11.15
N VAL A 452 -17.59 4.63 -10.83
CA VAL A 452 -16.77 4.04 -9.78
C VAL A 452 -17.50 4.13 -8.45
N HIS A 453 -17.78 2.95 -7.88
CA HIS A 453 -18.29 2.78 -6.52
C HIS A 453 -17.14 2.38 -5.61
N GLY A 454 -17.00 3.09 -4.49
CA GLY A 454 -15.96 2.82 -3.52
C GLY A 454 -16.12 1.50 -2.78
N PRO A 455 -15.16 1.15 -1.91
CA PRO A 455 -15.34 0.02 -1.00
C PRO A 455 -16.56 0.27 -0.09
N GLU A 456 -17.10 -0.81 0.48
CA GLU A 456 -18.10 -0.67 1.54
C GLU A 456 -17.55 0.19 2.69
N SER A 457 -18.45 0.82 3.46
CA SER A 457 -18.01 1.57 4.64
C SER A 457 -17.20 0.68 5.59
N PRO A 458 -16.22 1.22 6.34
CA PRO A 458 -15.41 0.41 7.25
C PRO A 458 -16.24 -0.43 8.23
N SER A 459 -17.36 0.12 8.72
CA SER A 459 -18.30 -0.59 9.58
C SER A 459 -19.00 -1.76 8.88
N CYS A 460 -19.38 -1.58 7.61
CA CYS A 460 -19.96 -2.64 6.79
C CYS A 460 -18.94 -3.75 6.51
N MET A 461 -17.68 -3.38 6.19
CA MET A 461 -16.60 -4.35 6.02
C MET A 461 -16.33 -5.14 7.31
N ALA A 462 -16.29 -4.45 8.47
CA ALA A 462 -16.13 -5.11 9.76
C ALA A 462 -17.29 -6.07 10.07
N ALA A 463 -18.53 -5.68 9.76
CA ALA A 463 -19.70 -6.54 9.89
C ALA A 463 -19.61 -7.77 8.97
N ILE A 464 -19.19 -7.61 7.70
CA ILE A 464 -18.98 -8.73 6.77
C ILE A 464 -17.91 -9.69 7.32
N VAL A 465 -16.79 -9.19 7.84
CA VAL A 465 -15.75 -10.04 8.45
C VAL A 465 -16.26 -10.78 9.68
N GLY A 466 -16.99 -10.08 10.56
CA GLY A 466 -17.59 -10.68 11.75
C GLY A 466 -18.58 -11.78 11.38
N MET A 467 -19.51 -11.49 10.47
CA MET A 467 -20.47 -12.47 9.97
C MET A 467 -19.80 -13.63 9.25
N SER A 468 -18.76 -13.39 8.45
CA SER A 468 -18.00 -14.44 7.79
C SER A 468 -17.32 -15.37 8.79
N SER A 469 -16.82 -14.83 9.90
CA SER A 469 -16.20 -15.60 10.97
C SER A 469 -17.24 -16.45 11.72
N ILE A 470 -18.42 -15.88 11.99
CA ILE A 470 -19.53 -16.60 12.64
C ILE A 470 -20.04 -17.73 11.74
N ILE A 471 -20.28 -17.46 10.45
CA ILE A 471 -20.74 -18.46 9.47
C ILE A 471 -19.72 -19.60 9.35
N PHE A 472 -18.43 -19.27 9.31
CA PHE A 472 -17.36 -20.27 9.30
C PHE A 472 -17.42 -21.17 10.55
N LEU A 473 -17.55 -20.58 11.74
CA LEU A 473 -17.66 -21.34 12.99
C LEU A 473 -18.90 -22.24 13.01
N ILE A 474 -20.05 -21.74 12.51
CA ILE A 474 -21.28 -22.53 12.40
C ILE A 474 -21.05 -23.75 11.50
N PHE A 475 -20.52 -23.57 10.28
CA PHE A 475 -20.24 -24.70 9.39
C PHE A 475 -19.24 -25.69 10.00
N LEU A 476 -18.20 -25.18 10.66
CA LEU A 476 -17.22 -26.03 11.33
C LEU A 476 -17.85 -26.86 12.45
N ILE A 477 -18.68 -26.25 13.30
CA ILE A 477 -19.40 -26.93 14.38
C ILE A 477 -20.38 -27.97 13.81
N CYS A 478 -21.15 -27.61 12.78
CA CYS A 478 -22.09 -28.51 12.13
C CYS A 478 -21.38 -29.72 11.51
N PHE A 479 -20.31 -29.51 10.75
CA PHE A 479 -19.53 -30.60 10.17
C PHE A 479 -18.90 -31.49 11.23
N ASN A 480 -18.36 -30.89 12.31
CA ASN A 480 -17.80 -31.66 13.40
C ASN A 480 -18.86 -32.54 14.09
N HIS A 481 -20.07 -32.02 14.31
CA HIS A 481 -21.17 -32.80 14.92
C HIS A 481 -21.78 -33.87 14.01
N VAL A 482 -21.86 -33.61 12.70
CA VAL A 482 -22.49 -34.53 11.73
C VAL A 482 -21.53 -35.64 11.30
N ILE A 483 -20.24 -35.31 11.12
CA ILE A 483 -19.26 -36.22 10.51
C ILE A 483 -18.36 -36.90 11.55
N ILE A 484 -18.16 -36.32 12.74
CA ILE A 484 -17.49 -36.97 13.86
C ILE A 484 -18.56 -37.39 14.87
N PRO A 485 -18.97 -38.69 14.90
CA PRO A 485 -19.98 -39.13 15.84
C PRO A 485 -19.53 -38.86 17.27
N SER A 486 -20.37 -38.17 18.05
CA SER A 486 -20.18 -38.04 19.49
C SER A 486 -20.40 -39.41 20.12
N GLY A 487 -19.33 -40.18 20.26
CA GLY A 487 -19.35 -41.50 20.91
C GLY A 487 -19.65 -41.38 22.40
N LYS A 488 -20.92 -41.21 22.75
CA LYS A 488 -21.44 -41.64 24.04
C LYS A 488 -21.82 -43.10 23.90
N HIS A 489 -20.91 -43.96 24.37
CA HIS A 489 -21.08 -45.33 24.88
C HIS A 489 -20.08 -46.36 24.33
N SER A 490 -19.55 -47.11 25.29
CA SER A 490 -18.80 -48.37 25.21
C SER A 490 -17.27 -48.30 25.07
N ASN A 491 -16.63 -49.01 26.00
CA ASN A 491 -15.22 -49.34 26.06
C ASN A 491 -14.85 -50.23 24.87
N SER A 492 -14.38 -49.63 23.77
CA SER A 492 -13.55 -50.31 22.78
C SER A 492 -12.62 -49.27 22.14
N SER A 493 -11.42 -49.71 21.75
CA SER A 493 -10.30 -48.88 21.26
C SER A 493 -10.76 -47.80 20.27
N LYS A 494 -10.81 -46.54 20.72
CA LYS A 494 -11.16 -45.38 19.90
C LYS A 494 -10.19 -45.25 18.72
N GLN A 495 -10.60 -45.71 17.53
CA GLN A 495 -9.98 -45.26 16.29
C GLN A 495 -10.19 -43.75 16.21
N LYS A 496 -9.12 -42.98 16.39
CA LYS A 496 -9.14 -41.54 16.13
C LYS A 496 -9.46 -41.35 14.65
N ALA A 497 -10.43 -40.49 14.34
CA ALA A 497 -10.69 -40.09 12.96
C ALA A 497 -9.37 -39.66 12.30
N PRO A 498 -9.09 -40.10 11.06
CA PRO A 498 -7.91 -39.67 10.33
C PRO A 498 -7.83 -38.13 10.23
N SER A 499 -6.64 -37.58 10.47
CA SER A 499 -6.38 -36.13 10.46
C SER A 499 -6.83 -35.45 9.15
N TRP A 500 -6.71 -36.14 8.00
CA TRP A 500 -7.17 -35.63 6.70
C TRP A 500 -8.68 -35.35 6.62
N ILE A 501 -9.51 -36.04 7.41
CA ILE A 501 -10.96 -35.78 7.46
C ILE A 501 -11.21 -34.41 8.09
N VAL A 502 -10.52 -34.09 9.19
CA VAL A 502 -10.66 -32.80 9.87
C VAL A 502 -10.22 -31.66 8.96
N ASP A 503 -9.14 -31.87 8.19
CA ASP A 503 -8.67 -30.88 7.20
C ASP A 503 -9.67 -30.68 6.06
N LEU A 504 -10.27 -31.75 5.54
CA LEU A 504 -11.30 -31.67 4.52
C LEU A 504 -12.52 -30.89 5.03
N LEU A 505 -12.94 -31.13 6.28
CA LEU A 505 -14.05 -30.42 6.91
C LEU A 505 -13.74 -28.94 7.10
N LEU A 506 -12.52 -28.60 7.51
CA LEU A 506 -12.08 -27.20 7.64
C LEU A 506 -12.10 -26.49 6.29
N ILE A 507 -11.53 -27.11 5.26
CA ILE A 507 -11.50 -26.56 3.89
C ILE A 507 -12.94 -26.42 3.34
N ALA A 508 -13.81 -27.40 3.58
CA ALA A 508 -15.21 -27.30 3.19
C ALA A 508 -15.93 -26.14 3.92
N ALA A 509 -15.79 -26.04 5.25
CA ALA A 509 -16.38 -24.95 6.03
C ALA A 509 -15.88 -23.58 5.55
N PHE A 510 -14.59 -23.51 5.22
CA PHE A 510 -13.95 -22.34 4.65
C PHE A 510 -14.55 -21.93 3.30
N VAL A 511 -14.62 -22.86 2.36
CA VAL A 511 -15.16 -22.61 1.01
C VAL A 511 -16.64 -22.22 1.08
N LEU A 512 -17.45 -22.90 1.90
CA LEU A 512 -18.86 -22.55 2.09
C LEU A 512 -19.01 -21.16 2.72
N ALA A 513 -18.22 -20.84 3.76
CA ALA A 513 -18.27 -19.52 4.38
C ALA A 513 -17.93 -18.41 3.37
N LEU A 514 -16.88 -18.59 2.56
CA LEU A 514 -16.54 -17.65 1.49
C LEU A 514 -17.65 -17.54 0.44
N ALA A 515 -18.24 -18.65 0.01
CA ALA A 515 -19.33 -18.66 -0.97
C ALA A 515 -20.57 -17.90 -0.47
N CYS A 516 -20.99 -18.13 0.77
CA CYS A 516 -22.13 -17.42 1.38
C CYS A 516 -21.87 -15.91 1.44
N ASN A 517 -20.68 -15.49 1.89
CA ASN A 517 -20.32 -14.07 1.98
C ASN A 517 -20.18 -13.44 0.59
N GLY A 518 -19.64 -14.18 -0.38
CA GLY A 518 -19.58 -13.77 -1.77
C GLY A 518 -20.96 -13.50 -2.36
N LEU A 519 -21.92 -14.40 -2.12
CA LEU A 519 -23.31 -14.22 -2.56
C LEU A 519 -23.94 -12.97 -1.94
N VAL A 520 -23.79 -12.78 -0.63
CA VAL A 520 -24.29 -11.58 0.07
C VAL A 520 -23.68 -10.30 -0.50
N ALA A 521 -22.36 -10.27 -0.70
CA ALA A 521 -21.67 -9.11 -1.26
C ALA A 521 -22.09 -8.82 -2.71
N ILE A 522 -22.31 -9.85 -3.53
CA ILE A 522 -22.85 -9.71 -4.89
C ILE A 522 -24.27 -9.12 -4.85
N LEU A 523 -25.14 -9.60 -3.96
CA LEU A 523 -26.51 -9.10 -3.82
C LEU A 523 -26.55 -7.65 -3.34
N LEU A 524 -25.74 -7.28 -2.34
CA LEU A 524 -25.60 -5.90 -1.86
C LEU A 524 -25.13 -4.99 -2.99
N ARG A 525 -24.16 -5.45 -3.77
CA ARG A 525 -23.64 -4.71 -4.90
C ARG A 525 -24.65 -4.52 -6.01
N TRP A 526 -25.35 -5.58 -6.40
CA TRP A 526 -26.38 -5.51 -7.42
C TRP A 526 -27.51 -4.53 -7.06
N ARG A 527 -27.91 -4.47 -5.78
CA ARG A 527 -28.88 -3.49 -5.28
C ARG A 527 -28.42 -2.04 -5.44
N ARG A 528 -27.13 -1.75 -5.25
CA ARG A 528 -26.58 -0.41 -5.45
C ARG A 528 -26.52 -0.02 -6.91
N LEU A 529 -26.05 -0.93 -7.76
CA LEU A 529 -25.90 -0.68 -9.21
C LEU A 529 -27.25 -0.39 -9.90
N LYS A 530 -28.38 -0.84 -9.32
CA LYS A 530 -29.72 -0.54 -9.85
C LYS A 530 -30.16 0.92 -9.60
N LYS A 531 -29.51 1.65 -8.69
CA LYS A 531 -29.73 3.09 -8.50
C LYS A 531 -28.88 3.83 -9.54
N GLY A 532 -29.44 4.00 -10.74
CA GLY A 532 -28.73 4.54 -11.90
C GLY A 532 -28.16 5.95 -11.68
N ILE A 533 -27.05 6.24 -12.35
CA ILE A 533 -26.44 7.57 -12.43
C ILE A 533 -27.10 8.34 -13.57
N GLN A 534 -27.40 9.63 -13.34
CA GLN A 534 -27.82 10.54 -14.39
C GLN A 534 -26.64 10.87 -15.33
N PRO A 535 -26.88 11.03 -16.64
CA PRO A 535 -25.83 11.36 -17.60
C PRO A 535 -25.11 12.66 -17.17
N ILE A 536 -23.78 12.62 -17.23
CA ILE A 536 -22.90 13.75 -16.93
C ILE A 536 -23.21 14.85 -17.95
N SER A 537 -23.66 16.02 -17.48
CA SER A 537 -23.89 17.18 -18.32
C SER A 537 -22.55 17.85 -18.65
N GLU A 538 -22.33 18.17 -19.93
CA GLU A 538 -21.11 18.79 -20.49
C GLU A 538 -20.77 20.21 -19.98
N LYS A 539 -21.39 20.70 -18.90
CA LYS A 539 -21.12 22.03 -18.36
C LYS A 539 -20.19 21.95 -17.17
N ASP A 540 -18.89 22.08 -17.43
CA ASP A 540 -17.96 22.98 -16.71
C ASP A 540 -16.50 22.63 -17.05
N MET A 541 -16.09 22.96 -18.27
CA MET A 541 -14.70 23.33 -18.54
C MET A 541 -14.73 24.71 -19.18
N LYS A 542 -14.73 25.76 -18.34
CA LYS A 542 -14.50 27.12 -18.83
C LYS A 542 -13.03 27.22 -19.31
N PRO A 543 -12.77 27.68 -20.54
CA PRO A 543 -11.45 28.16 -20.91
C PRO A 543 -11.08 29.29 -19.96
N LEU A 544 -9.87 29.24 -19.42
CA LEU A 544 -9.34 30.25 -18.52
C LEU A 544 -8.94 31.48 -19.37
N ASP A 545 -9.89 32.37 -19.65
CA ASP A 545 -9.59 33.68 -20.25
C ASP A 545 -9.17 34.64 -19.12
N LEU A 546 -7.87 34.91 -18.99
CA LEU A 546 -7.29 35.80 -17.98
C LEU A 546 -6.56 36.98 -18.64
N SER A 547 -6.72 38.17 -18.05
CA SER A 547 -6.11 39.40 -18.50
C SER A 547 -4.60 39.44 -18.22
N SER A 548 -3.82 40.06 -19.11
CA SER A 548 -2.35 39.99 -19.14
C SER A 548 -1.61 40.75 -18.02
N ALA A 549 -2.31 41.59 -17.24
CA ALA A 549 -1.71 42.44 -16.22
C ALA A 549 -1.63 41.78 -14.83
N GLU A 550 -2.63 40.96 -14.45
CA GLU A 550 -2.68 40.27 -13.15
C GLU A 550 -1.69 39.10 -13.06
N ILE A 551 -1.39 38.44 -14.20
CA ILE A 551 -0.39 37.37 -14.32
C ILE A 551 1.02 37.85 -13.95
N ARG A 552 1.31 39.14 -14.14
CA ARG A 552 2.67 39.67 -14.05
C ARG A 552 3.19 39.76 -12.61
N ASN A 553 2.35 40.15 -11.66
CA ASN A 553 2.72 40.23 -10.24
C ASN A 553 2.64 38.86 -9.54
N ALA A 554 1.79 37.95 -10.02
CA ALA A 554 1.61 36.65 -9.38
C ALA A 554 2.75 35.65 -9.60
N LEU A 555 3.48 35.80 -10.70
CA LEU A 555 4.49 34.84 -11.11
C LEU A 555 5.90 35.15 -10.60
N GLU A 556 6.12 36.30 -9.98
CA GLU A 556 7.44 36.74 -9.48
C GLU A 556 7.83 36.08 -8.13
N GLU A 557 6.87 35.53 -7.39
CA GLU A 557 7.13 34.87 -6.10
C GLU A 557 7.61 33.42 -6.22
N HIS A 558 7.39 32.78 -7.36
CA HIS A 558 7.74 31.39 -7.57
C HIS A 558 9.17 31.28 -8.15
N GLU A 559 9.99 30.42 -7.56
CA GLU A 559 11.40 30.29 -7.92
C GLU A 559 11.66 29.07 -8.82
N VAL A 560 12.54 29.23 -9.82
CA VAL A 560 13.02 28.12 -10.66
C VAL A 560 14.54 28.05 -10.62
N HIS A 561 15.04 26.86 -10.31
CA HIS A 561 16.46 26.56 -10.17
C HIS A 561 16.85 25.46 -11.18
N PHE A 562 17.82 25.73 -12.05
CA PHE A 562 18.33 24.77 -13.03
C PHE A 562 19.72 24.25 -12.65
N GLY A 563 20.03 23.00 -13.02
CA GLY A 563 21.36 22.40 -12.85
C GLY A 563 21.75 22.04 -11.41
N GLY A 564 20.86 22.31 -10.43
CA GLY A 564 21.12 22.10 -9.01
C GLY A 564 20.10 21.16 -8.35
N ARG A 565 20.53 20.48 -7.29
CA ARG A 565 19.63 19.78 -6.36
C ARG A 565 19.29 20.72 -5.20
N PRO A 566 18.09 20.60 -4.60
CA PRO A 566 17.73 21.41 -3.43
C PRO A 566 18.67 21.11 -2.26
N ASN A 567 19.20 22.16 -1.63
CA ASN A 567 19.82 22.04 -0.32
C ASN A 567 18.72 22.15 0.74
N PHE A 568 18.33 21.01 1.31
CA PHE A 568 17.25 20.99 2.28
C PHE A 568 17.63 21.64 3.61
N GLU A 569 18.92 21.76 3.96
CA GLU A 569 19.30 22.48 5.18
C GLU A 569 18.98 23.98 5.04
N ASP A 570 19.39 24.58 3.93
CA ASP A 570 19.11 26.00 3.63
C ASP A 570 17.60 26.26 3.52
N ILE A 571 16.88 25.37 2.82
CA ILE A 571 15.42 25.49 2.68
C ILE A 571 14.75 25.45 4.06
N PHE A 572 15.13 24.53 4.95
CA PHE A 572 14.51 24.48 6.28
C PHE A 572 14.86 25.72 7.13
N GLY A 573 16.11 26.21 7.03
CA GLY A 573 16.55 27.43 7.71
C GLY A 573 15.75 28.67 7.29
N MET A 574 15.62 28.90 5.97
CA MET A 574 14.82 30.02 5.43
C MET A 574 13.36 29.96 5.92
N PHE A 575 12.78 28.77 5.95
CA PHE A 575 11.40 28.58 6.38
C PHE A 575 11.21 28.84 7.86
N GLN A 576 12.20 28.49 8.68
CA GLN A 576 12.17 28.77 10.11
C GLN A 576 12.15 30.28 10.38
N GLU A 577 12.92 31.06 9.61
CA GLU A 577 12.91 32.52 9.67
C GLU A 577 11.57 33.12 9.23
N GLU A 578 10.96 32.58 8.19
CA GLU A 578 9.67 33.08 7.66
C GLU A 578 8.45 32.77 8.54
N THR A 579 8.48 31.69 9.34
CA THR A 579 7.27 31.13 9.98
C THR A 579 7.21 31.24 11.51
N CYS A 580 8.14 31.96 12.14
CA CYS A 580 8.11 32.43 13.55
C CYS A 580 7.19 31.64 14.52
N GLY A 581 7.54 30.39 14.83
CA GLY A 581 6.89 29.60 15.89
C GLY A 581 5.64 28.80 15.48
N SER A 582 5.30 28.72 14.20
CA SER A 582 4.22 27.86 13.67
C SER A 582 4.56 26.36 13.71
N ASN A 583 3.55 25.49 13.84
CA ASN A 583 3.75 24.04 13.64
C ASN A 583 3.76 23.73 12.14
N ILE A 584 4.87 23.16 11.66
CA ILE A 584 5.09 22.92 10.24
C ILE A 584 4.95 21.42 9.94
N GLY A 585 4.02 21.07 9.06
CA GLY A 585 3.91 19.72 8.51
C GLY A 585 4.82 19.58 7.30
N VAL A 586 5.83 18.71 7.39
CA VAL A 586 6.72 18.39 6.27
C VAL A 586 6.24 17.09 5.64
N LEU A 587 5.71 17.15 4.42
CA LEU A 587 5.28 15.98 3.67
C LEU A 587 6.22 15.73 2.49
N VAL A 588 6.73 14.51 2.35
CA VAL A 588 7.72 14.18 1.32
C VAL A 588 7.26 12.99 0.49
N CYS A 589 7.32 13.12 -0.83
CA CYS A 589 6.96 12.05 -1.76
C CYS A 589 7.93 12.03 -2.96
N GLY A 590 8.63 10.92 -3.18
CA GLY A 590 9.59 10.78 -4.27
C GLY A 590 10.65 9.70 -4.01
N PRO A 591 11.85 9.80 -4.61
CA PRO A 591 12.93 8.83 -4.41
C PRO A 591 13.36 8.70 -2.94
N GLU A 592 13.76 7.49 -2.51
CA GLU A 592 14.17 7.23 -1.12
C GLU A 592 15.34 8.11 -0.67
N SER A 593 16.33 8.34 -1.53
CA SER A 593 17.46 9.24 -1.22
C SER A 593 17.02 10.67 -0.91
N MET A 594 15.96 11.15 -1.57
CA MET A 594 15.38 12.47 -1.31
C MET A 594 14.63 12.47 0.02
N LYS A 595 13.82 11.43 0.29
CA LYS A 595 13.12 11.29 1.58
C LYS A 595 14.08 11.24 2.75
N GLU A 596 15.18 10.48 2.62
CA GLU A 596 16.25 10.38 3.61
C GLU A 596 16.89 11.75 3.87
N SER A 597 17.19 12.51 2.80
CA SER A 597 17.78 13.85 2.90
C SER A 597 16.86 14.83 3.63
N VAL A 598 15.56 14.84 3.30
CA VAL A 598 14.57 15.70 3.97
C VAL A 598 14.35 15.26 5.43
N ALA A 599 14.32 13.95 5.69
CA ALA A 599 14.20 13.42 7.05
C ALA A 599 15.41 13.80 7.93
N ALA A 600 16.62 13.76 7.35
CA ALA A 600 17.85 14.19 8.02
C ALA A 600 17.83 15.70 8.35
N ALA A 601 17.45 16.54 7.38
CA ALA A 601 17.29 17.99 7.59
C ALA A 601 16.25 18.28 8.68
N CYS A 602 15.07 17.66 8.60
CA CYS A 602 14.01 17.79 9.60
C CYS A 602 14.48 17.38 11.01
N ARG A 603 15.28 16.32 11.12
CA ARG A 603 15.84 15.85 12.39
C ARG A 603 16.89 16.81 12.96
N LYS A 604 17.75 17.39 12.11
CA LYS A 604 18.77 18.36 12.51
C LYS A 604 18.12 19.59 13.15
N GLU A 605 17.12 20.16 12.47
CA GLU A 605 16.38 21.32 12.97
C GLU A 605 15.54 20.99 14.21
N SER A 606 14.98 19.77 14.29
CA SER A 606 14.23 19.34 15.48
C SER A 606 15.12 19.09 16.71
N ASN A 607 16.39 18.72 16.55
CA ASN A 607 17.31 18.42 17.66
C ASN A 607 18.02 19.65 18.24
N CYS A 608 18.02 20.79 17.54
CA CYS A 608 18.51 22.05 18.08
C CYS A 608 17.74 22.49 19.35
N PHE A 609 16.57 21.89 19.60
CA PHE A 609 15.63 22.18 20.69
C PHE A 609 15.92 21.60 22.09
N LYS A 610 17.16 21.25 22.41
CA LYS A 610 17.49 20.82 23.79
C LYS A 610 18.77 21.46 24.29
N PHE A 611 18.71 22.73 24.70
CA PHE A 611 19.43 23.26 25.87
C PHE A 611 18.90 24.69 26.19
N GLY A 612 18.04 24.82 27.21
CA GLY A 612 17.63 26.12 27.75
C GLY A 612 16.14 26.19 28.10
N GLY A 613 15.82 26.28 29.40
CA GLY A 613 14.44 26.34 29.93
C GLY A 613 13.70 27.68 29.70
N GLY A 614 13.67 28.18 28.47
CA GLY A 614 12.95 29.39 28.06
C GLY A 614 11.68 29.10 27.24
N LYS A 615 10.73 30.06 27.20
CA LYS A 615 9.45 29.98 26.48
C LYS A 615 9.61 29.51 25.02
N ARG A 616 8.69 28.65 24.55
CA ARG A 616 8.56 28.16 23.17
C ARG A 616 8.38 29.31 22.17
N THR A 617 9.40 29.63 21.39
CA THR A 617 9.34 30.67 20.32
C THR A 617 9.77 30.16 18.94
N GLU A 618 10.19 28.90 18.79
CA GLU A 618 10.74 28.38 17.53
C GLU A 618 9.83 27.29 16.91
N PRO A 619 9.81 27.16 15.56
CA PRO A 619 8.89 26.28 14.83
C PRO A 619 9.24 24.79 14.99
N CYS A 620 8.21 23.95 15.05
CA CYS A 620 8.36 22.49 15.18
C CYS A 620 8.04 21.81 13.85
N PHE A 621 9.02 21.12 13.27
CA PHE A 621 8.86 20.36 12.04
C PHE A 621 8.39 18.94 12.33
N ALA A 622 7.26 18.53 11.74
CA ALA A 622 6.76 17.18 11.82
C ALA A 622 6.85 16.49 10.46
N PHE A 623 7.73 15.50 10.36
CA PHE A 623 8.01 14.76 9.13
C PHE A 623 6.97 13.67 8.85
N HIS A 624 6.49 13.63 7.60
CA HIS A 624 5.62 12.59 7.06
C HIS A 624 6.16 12.12 5.71
N SER A 625 6.51 10.84 5.61
CA SER A 625 6.85 10.21 4.34
C SER A 625 5.59 9.64 3.70
N LEU A 626 5.27 10.10 2.50
CA LEU A 626 4.24 9.48 1.67
C LEU A 626 4.92 8.49 0.71
N ASN A 627 4.51 7.22 0.80
CA ASN A 627 4.99 6.16 -0.08
C ASN A 627 3.86 5.76 -1.01
N PHE A 628 4.03 5.98 -2.32
CA PHE A 628 3.08 5.52 -3.35
C PHE A 628 3.72 4.62 -4.41
N THR A 629 4.96 4.18 -4.17
CA THR A 629 5.67 3.20 -4.99
C THR A 629 5.40 1.80 -4.45
N LEU A 630 4.42 1.09 -5.01
CA LEU A 630 4.21 -0.34 -4.74
C LEU A 630 5.08 -1.20 -5.67
#